data_AF-A0A926CQ11-F1
#
_entry.id   AF-A0A926CQ11-F1
#
_cell.length_a   1.000
_cell.length_b   1.000
_cell.length_c   1.000
_cell.angle_alpha   90.00
_cell.angle_beta   90.00
_cell.angle_gamma   90.00
#
_symmetry.space_group_name_H-M   'P 1'
#
loop_
_entity.id
_entity.type
_entity.pdbx_description
1 polymer ?
#
loop_
_entity_poly.entity_id
_entity_poly.type
_entity_poly.pdbx_seq_one_letter_code
_entity_poly.pdbx_strand_id
1 'polypeptide(L)' 'MPETGGVRKMRWRRQGTGKCGGVRVIYYLYNETLPIFMLNVFAKSAKANLSKAESKELKRLIPILVERYQR' A
#
# COMPACT_ATOMS: atom_id res chain seq x y z
N MET A 1 -5.42 -9.15 -3.43
CA MET A 1 -5.14 -8.32 -4.61
C MET A 1 -4.22 -9.16 -5.47
N PRO A 2 -4.74 -9.77 -6.55
CA PRO A 2 -3.87 -10.48 -7.47
C PRO A 2 -2.98 -9.46 -8.20
N GLU A 3 -1.74 -9.85 -8.51
CA GLU A 3 -0.82 -9.15 -9.43
C GLU A 3 -0.13 -7.85 -8.97
N THR A 4 -0.06 -7.54 -7.67
CA THR A 4 0.56 -6.29 -7.17
C THR A 4 2.06 -6.37 -6.85
N GLY A 5 2.76 -7.45 -7.23
CA GLY A 5 4.23 -7.53 -7.14
C GLY A 5 4.80 -7.41 -5.71
N GLY A 6 4.08 -7.89 -4.69
CA GLY A 6 4.52 -7.86 -3.28
C GLY A 6 3.88 -6.76 -2.43
N VAL A 7 3.10 -5.85 -3.03
CA VAL A 7 2.32 -4.86 -2.28
C VAL A 7 1.20 -5.52 -1.48
N ARG A 8 1.06 -5.11 -0.23
CA ARG A 8 0.05 -5.58 0.72
C ARG A 8 -0.96 -4.47 1.04
N LYS A 9 -2.15 -4.88 1.47
CA LYS A 9 -3.23 -3.98 1.90
C LYS A 9 -3.65 -4.30 3.32
N MET A 10 -3.61 -3.29 4.17
CA MET A 10 -4.11 -3.33 5.55
C MET A 10 -5.39 -2.51 5.68
N ARG A 11 -6.34 -3.01 6.49
CA ARG A 11 -7.53 -2.27 6.88
C ARG A 11 -7.27 -1.68 8.26
N TRP A 12 -7.30 -0.36 8.37
CA TRP A 12 -7.06 0.33 9.62
C TRP A 12 -8.32 1.08 10.06
N ARG A 13 -8.64 1.03 11.36
CA ARG A 13 -9.73 1.83 11.94
C ARG A 13 -9.13 3.13 12.47
N ARG A 14 -9.65 4.27 12.04
CA ARG A 14 -9.25 5.57 12.57
C ARG A 14 -10.16 5.92 13.77
N GLN A 15 -9.56 6.34 14.88
CA GLN A 15 -10.32 6.83 16.04
C GLN A 15 -11.08 8.12 15.70
N GLY A 16 -12.22 8.35 16.37
CA GLY A 16 -13.00 9.59 16.25
C GLY A 16 -13.83 9.72 14.97
N THR A 17 -13.90 8.68 14.14
CA THR A 17 -14.77 8.66 12.95
C THR A 17 -15.84 7.60 13.18
N GLY A 18 -17.12 7.93 12.92
CA GLY A 18 -18.29 7.07 13.22
C GLY A 18 -18.28 5.71 12.49
N LYS A 19 -19.44 5.08 12.29
CA LYS A 19 -19.56 3.72 11.71
C LYS A 19 -18.76 3.44 10.41
N CYS A 20 -18.35 4.48 9.66
CA CYS A 20 -17.61 4.42 8.40
C CYS A 20 -16.10 4.77 8.45
N GLY A 21 -15.54 5.00 9.63
CA GLY A 21 -14.19 5.56 9.89
C GLY A 21 -12.94 4.76 9.54
N GLY A 22 -12.99 3.87 8.55
CA GLY A 22 -11.83 3.05 8.17
C GLY A 22 -10.96 3.70 7.09
N VAL A 23 -9.66 3.44 7.11
CA VAL A 23 -8.75 3.68 5.98
C VAL A 23 -8.16 2.36 5.50
N ARG A 24 -7.82 2.31 4.22
CA ARG A 24 -7.07 1.22 3.61
C ARG A 24 -5.65 1.73 3.38
N VAL A 25 -4.71 1.09 4.06
CA VAL A 25 -3.28 1.37 3.93
C VAL A 25 -2.71 0.36 2.96
N ILE A 26 -2.00 0.86 1.95
CA ILE A 26 -1.24 0.07 0.99
C ILE A 26 0.22 0.23 1.38
N TYR A 27 0.88 -0.90 1.63
CA TYR A 27 2.26 -0.91 2.09
C TYR A 27 3.06 -2.00 1.38
N TYR A 28 4.38 -1.83 1.40
CA TYR A 28 5.33 -2.77 0.85
C TYR A 28 6.36 -3.15 1.90
N LEU A 29 6.61 -4.45 2.03
CA LEU A 29 7.63 -5.03 2.88
C LEU A 29 8.52 -5.89 1.99
N TYR A 30 9.81 -5.57 1.96
CA TYR A 30 10.78 -6.29 1.15
C TYR A 30 11.45 -7.42 1.94
N ASN A 31 12.13 -7.07 3.04
CA ASN A 31 12.81 -7.99 3.96
C ASN A 31 12.84 -7.36 5.37
N GLU A 32 13.43 -8.06 6.33
CA GLU A 32 13.53 -7.58 7.73
C GLU A 32 14.54 -6.44 7.92
N THR A 33 15.44 -6.22 6.95
CA THR A 33 16.48 -5.18 7.03
C THR A 33 16.04 -3.85 6.45
N LEU A 34 15.02 -3.83 5.59
CA LEU A 34 14.45 -2.62 5.00
C LEU A 34 13.19 -2.17 5.75
N PRO A 35 12.95 -0.86 5.84
CA PRO A 35 11.75 -0.33 6.47
C PRO A 35 10.49 -0.73 5.70
N ILE A 36 9.35 -0.71 6.40
CA ILE A 36 8.03 -0.83 5.77
C ILE A 36 7.74 0.46 5.00
N PHE A 37 7.50 0.34 3.70
CA PHE A 37 7.16 1.49 2.87
C PHE A 37 5.65 1.65 2.78
N MET A 38 5.13 2.76 3.29
CA MET A 38 3.73 3.14 3.07
C MET A 38 3.59 3.78 1.68
N LEU A 39 2.87 3.11 0.78
CA LEU A 39 2.75 3.52 -0.62
C LEU A 39 1.52 4.38 -0.87
N ASN A 40 0.41 4.10 -0.19
CA ASN A 40 -0.83 4.85 -0.34
C ASN A 40 -1.77 4.66 0.86
N VAL A 41 -2.62 5.63 1.15
CA VAL A 41 -3.69 5.55 2.14
C VAL A 41 -4.95 6.18 1.57
N PHE A 42 -6.06 5.44 1.57
CA PHE A 42 -7.36 5.98 1.14
C PHE A 42 -8.50 5.60 2.08
N ALA A 43 -9.49 6.47 2.18
CA ALA A 43 -10.68 6.23 2.99
C ALA A 43 -11.46 5.00 2.51
N LYS A 44 -12.18 4.34 3.44
CA LYS A 44 -13.05 3.20 3.13
C LYS A 44 -14.08 3.54 2.04
N SER A 45 -14.59 4.77 2.03
CA SER A 45 -15.59 5.26 1.07
C SER A 45 -15.01 5.55 -0.31
N ALA A 46 -13.72 5.90 -0.40
CA ALA A 46 -13.15 6.41 -1.65
C ALA A 46 -12.93 5.30 -2.69
N LYS A 47 -12.26 4.21 -2.30
CA LYS A 47 -11.95 3.08 -3.21
C LYS A 47 -11.85 1.79 -2.42
N ALA A 48 -12.20 0.64 -3.03
CA ALA A 48 -12.09 -0.68 -2.38
C ALA A 48 -10.70 -1.33 -2.54
N ASN A 49 -10.09 -1.10 -3.70
CA ASN A 49 -8.79 -1.62 -4.14
C ASN A 49 -8.05 -0.56 -4.96
N LEU A 50 -6.76 -0.80 -5.20
CA LEU A 50 -6.02 -0.13 -6.26
C LEU A 50 -6.64 -0.47 -7.61
N SER A 51 -6.64 0.50 -8.52
CA SER A 51 -6.97 0.26 -9.92
C SER A 51 -5.88 -0.59 -10.59
N LYS A 52 -6.19 -1.16 -11.76
CA LYS A 52 -5.19 -1.88 -12.56
C LYS A 52 -4.03 -0.98 -12.97
N ALA A 53 -4.31 0.29 -13.28
CA ALA A 53 -3.30 1.28 -13.64
C ALA A 53 -2.38 1.61 -12.44
N GLU A 54 -2.96 1.88 -11.27
CA GLU A 54 -2.20 2.12 -10.03
C GLU A 54 -1.33 0.91 -9.66
N SER A 55 -1.87 -0.30 -9.81
CA SER A 55 -1.13 -1.54 -9.52
C SER A 55 0.04 -1.75 -10.49
N LYS A 56 -0.15 -1.46 -11.79
CA LYS A 56 0.90 -1.55 -12.80
C LYS A 56 2.01 -0.54 -12.53
N GLU A 57 1.64 0.67 -12.11
CA GLU A 57 2.60 1.71 -11.80
C GLU A 57 3.43 1.38 -10.55
N LEU A 58 2.78 0.94 -9.47
CA LEU A 58 3.49 0.49 -8.27
C LEU A 58 4.44 -0.68 -8.57
N LYS A 59 4.03 -1.62 -9.43
CA LYS A 59 4.88 -2.74 -9.85
C LYS A 59 6.16 -2.28 -10.59
N ARG A 60 6.12 -1.13 -11.29
CA ARG A 60 7.30 -0.54 -11.93
C ARG A 60 8.19 0.21 -10.95
N LEU A 61 7.61 0.90 -9.97
CA LEU A 61 8.34 1.75 -9.03
C LEU A 61 9.02 0.97 -7.89
N ILE A 62 8.45 -0.16 -7.47
CA ILE A 62 8.94 -0.94 -6.33
C ILE A 62 10.37 -1.44 -6.50
N PRO A 63 10.80 -2.01 -7.64
CA PRO A 63 12.18 -2.43 -7.83
C PRO A 63 13.18 -1.27 -7.65
N ILE A 64 12.85 -0.10 -8.20
CA ILE A 64 13.67 1.11 -8.10
C ILE A 64 13.76 1.57 -6.65
N LEU A 65 12.64 1.51 -5.91
CA LEU A 65 12.60 1.82 -4.48
C LEU A 65 13.52 0.88 -3.69
N VAL A 66 13.43 -0.43 -3.93
CA VAL A 66 14.25 -1.43 -3.24
C VAL A 66 15.73 -1.20 -3.52
N GLU A 67 16.13 -1.05 -4.78
CA GLU A 67 17.52 -0.81 -5.17
C GLU A 67 18.11 0.41 -4.46
N ARG A 68 17.34 1.50 -4.33
CA ARG A 68 17.80 2.73 -3.68
C ARG A 68 18.05 2.57 -2.18
N TYR A 69 17.29 1.71 -1.50
CA TYR A 69 17.41 1.48 -0.06
C TYR A 69 18.29 0.27 0.29
N GLN A 70 18.71 -0.53 -0.69
CA GLN A 70 19.67 -1.62 -0.54
C GLN A 70 21.14 -1.18 -0.57
N ARG A 71 21.41 0.07 -1.00
CA ARG A 71 22.73 0.69 -0.89
C ARG A 71 22.97 1.21 0.53
#